data_AF-A0AAN8JCE1-F1
#
_entry.id   AF-A0AAN8JCE1-F1
#
_cell.length_a   1.000
_cell.length_b   1.000
_cell.length_c   1.000
_cell.angle_alpha   90.00
_cell.angle_beta   90.00
_cell.angle_gamma   90.00
#
_symmetry.space_group_name_H-M   'P 1'
#
loop_
_entity.id
_entity.type
_entity.pdbx_description
1 polymer ?
#
loop_
_entity_poly.entity_id
_entity_poly.type
_entity_poly.pdbx_seq_one_letter_code
_entity_poly.pdbx_strand_id
1 'polypeptide(L)'
;MSSMNGVYTVMNNKTPIPMKTSPVTKNWDVFGTVCPTSGKLYRTADGRCNNIHRPDEGRSLEAFKRFLPPAYADGMSVPRIYHKCYGRRCVRHKLPSPRLVSLVAHPGHSVNSVNSVMLMQWGQFLDHDLTAAAIEQPLEPSPCCSHQEAKNGHSHPDIFTKERSCFPITFGNVYTEPFFSGKCMEFIRSRPFSKTIDKDNPREQVNLLTSFVDSSNVYASDKDSQDFLRAENGRLKTSTGNLLMRGRDDDCIRTNAPYCFAAGDERVHVFPGLTALHTLFVRLHNHIADRLDANNDWDSETLFQETRKIIIALMQKITYEEFLPEILDKRIRRLLRLNRGYYRYNKNINPSIYNSFATAAFRFGHSLIPDFLVIKKKEVKTRKLFNNPEFMFNSMKSVVKGILGNPAELRDRFVTKEATDHLFENEGVSFDLVAMNIQRGRDHGLPPYNDFRELCGLPRVTSFYSEALGRNGRGLRWLYYDIDDVDLFTAGMSEPNLPGASLGPTFSCIIGWQFHDLKYGDSFWFETDDPSRGFTKEQLDAIRQTSFSQLLCEQFHIGYIQPNPFRIVTAGNRRVPCRSLKRLDLHGWYKH
;
A
#
# COMPACT_ATOMS: atom_id res chain seq x y z
N MET A 1 18.75 23.94 2.46
CA MET A 1 17.61 24.66 3.08
C MET A 1 16.62 25.25 2.07
N SER A 2 17.02 25.67 0.85
CA SER A 2 16.05 26.20 -0.14
C SER A 2 15.11 25.15 -0.74
N SER A 3 15.47 23.86 -0.71
CA SER A 3 14.68 22.77 -1.31
C SER A 3 13.40 22.37 -0.55
N MET A 4 13.24 22.76 0.72
CA MET A 4 12.08 22.35 1.53
C MET A 4 10.94 23.39 1.54
N ASN A 5 11.26 24.67 1.29
CA ASN A 5 10.28 25.76 1.36
C ASN A 5 9.16 25.60 0.33
N GLY A 6 9.41 24.95 -0.81
CA GLY A 6 8.41 24.64 -1.83
C GLY A 6 7.28 23.75 -1.33
N VAL A 7 7.62 22.55 -0.82
CA VAL A 7 6.63 21.59 -0.30
C VAL A 7 5.80 22.20 0.82
N TYR A 8 6.45 22.91 1.75
CA TYR A 8 5.76 23.56 2.84
C TYR A 8 4.82 24.68 2.36
N THR A 9 5.22 25.44 1.33
CA THR A 9 4.37 26.48 0.74
C THR A 9 3.14 25.89 0.05
N VAL A 10 3.31 24.84 -0.76
CA VAL A 10 2.19 24.15 -1.43
C VAL A 10 1.20 23.59 -0.41
N MET A 11 1.68 22.94 0.65
CA MET A 11 0.82 22.44 1.72
C MET A 11 0.14 23.54 2.53
N ASN A 12 0.84 24.67 2.75
CA ASN A 12 0.29 25.79 3.51
C ASN A 12 -0.80 26.56 2.74
N ASN A 13 -0.63 26.71 1.43
CA ASN A 13 -1.61 27.41 0.59
C ASN A 13 -2.90 26.61 0.40
N LYS A 14 -2.93 25.33 0.80
CA LYS A 14 -4.07 24.41 0.70
C LYS A 14 -4.71 24.39 -0.68
N THR A 15 -4.01 24.82 -1.72
CA THR A 15 -4.51 24.79 -3.08
C THR A 15 -4.57 23.31 -3.45
N PRO A 16 -5.77 22.71 -3.55
CA PRO A 16 -5.86 21.36 -4.10
C PRO A 16 -5.28 21.46 -5.50
N ILE A 17 -4.35 20.58 -5.83
CA ILE A 17 -3.86 20.48 -7.20
C ILE A 17 -5.12 20.32 -8.07
N PRO A 18 -5.40 21.25 -9.00
CA PRO A 18 -6.62 21.19 -9.79
C PRO A 18 -6.67 19.83 -10.47
N MET A 19 -7.64 19.01 -10.09
CA MET A 19 -7.87 17.76 -10.79
C MET A 19 -8.22 18.14 -12.21
N LYS A 20 -7.34 17.83 -13.15
CA LYS A 20 -7.79 17.49 -14.50
C LYS A 20 -8.47 16.14 -14.33
N THR A 21 -9.74 16.15 -13.89
CA THR A 21 -10.58 14.96 -13.95
C THR A 21 -10.49 14.47 -15.38
N SER A 22 -9.93 13.29 -15.58
CA SER A 22 -10.08 12.60 -16.85
C SER A 22 -11.60 12.50 -17.11
N PRO A 23 -12.10 12.77 -18.33
CA PRO A 23 -13.53 12.77 -18.65
C PRO A 23 -14.27 11.47 -18.29
N VAL A 24 -13.54 10.41 -17.91
CA VAL A 24 -14.05 9.07 -17.59
C VAL A 24 -15.13 9.06 -16.50
N THR A 25 -15.15 10.04 -15.59
CA THR A 25 -16.15 10.05 -14.50
C THR A 25 -17.54 10.53 -14.94
N LYS A 26 -17.77 10.83 -16.22
CA LYS A 26 -19.07 11.37 -16.69
C LYS A 26 -20.03 10.36 -17.32
N ASN A 27 -19.58 9.23 -17.85
CA ASN A 27 -20.39 8.43 -18.81
C ASN A 27 -20.48 6.92 -18.53
N TRP A 28 -20.64 6.52 -17.27
CA TRP A 28 -21.17 5.19 -16.95
C TRP A 28 -22.38 5.36 -16.05
N ASP A 29 -23.43 4.58 -16.31
CA ASP A 29 -24.74 4.69 -15.67
C ASP A 29 -24.60 4.89 -14.15
N VAL A 30 -24.68 6.15 -13.73
CA VAL A 30 -25.08 6.50 -12.37
C VAL A 30 -26.55 6.13 -12.31
N PHE A 31 -26.85 4.83 -12.26
CA PHE A 31 -28.09 4.38 -11.65
C PHE A 31 -28.10 5.08 -10.31
N GLY A 32 -29.04 6.00 -10.10
CA GLY A 32 -29.10 6.82 -8.90
C GLY A 32 -28.95 5.92 -7.69
N THR A 33 -27.73 5.86 -7.15
CA THR A 33 -27.39 4.83 -6.17
C THR A 33 -28.06 5.29 -4.89
N VAL A 34 -29.20 4.67 -4.60
CA VAL A 34 -29.96 4.99 -3.40
C VAL A 34 -29.13 4.50 -2.22
N CYS A 35 -28.61 5.45 -1.44
CA CYS A 35 -27.86 5.11 -0.26
C CYS A 35 -28.77 4.42 0.76
N PRO A 36 -28.42 3.21 1.22
CA PRO A 36 -29.25 2.49 2.17
C PRO A 36 -29.36 3.27 3.48
N THR A 37 -30.47 3.11 4.19
CA THR A 37 -30.67 3.73 5.50
C THR A 37 -29.62 3.29 6.51
N SER A 38 -29.16 2.03 6.46
CA SER A 38 -28.03 1.52 7.25
C SER A 38 -26.71 2.22 6.93
N GLY A 39 -26.51 2.66 5.67
CA GLY A 39 -25.38 3.46 5.20
C GLY A 39 -25.32 4.86 5.81
N LYS A 40 -26.29 5.24 6.65
CA LYS A 40 -26.22 6.44 7.49
C LYS A 40 -25.50 6.21 8.81
N LEU A 41 -25.55 4.99 9.35
CA LEU A 41 -24.98 4.61 10.66
C LEU A 41 -23.62 3.92 10.52
N TYR A 42 -23.50 3.00 9.57
CA TYR A 42 -22.31 2.19 9.35
C TYR A 42 -21.82 2.27 7.91
N ARG A 43 -20.52 2.02 7.70
CA ARG A 43 -19.93 1.92 6.37
C ARG A 43 -20.48 0.71 5.63
N THR A 44 -20.73 0.83 4.33
CA THR A 44 -20.97 -0.35 3.50
C THR A 44 -19.68 -1.17 3.36
N ALA A 45 -19.79 -2.43 2.93
CA ALA A 45 -18.63 -3.30 2.71
C ALA A 45 -17.73 -2.80 1.57
N ASP A 46 -18.31 -2.17 0.57
CA ASP A 46 -17.62 -1.67 -0.62
C ASP A 46 -17.29 -0.18 -0.58
N GLY A 47 -17.57 0.50 0.54
CA GLY A 47 -17.25 1.92 0.71
C GLY A 47 -18.21 2.91 0.02
N ARG A 48 -19.23 2.45 -0.71
CA ARG A 48 -20.24 3.33 -1.30
C ARG A 48 -20.96 4.17 -0.23
N CYS A 49 -21.50 5.32 -0.64
CA CYS A 49 -22.28 6.22 0.22
C CYS A 49 -21.54 6.83 1.41
N ASN A 50 -20.19 6.76 1.43
CA ASN A 50 -19.41 7.63 2.30
C ASN A 50 -19.74 9.11 2.03
N ASN A 51 -19.75 9.49 0.75
CA ASN A 51 -20.25 10.77 0.29
C ASN A 51 -21.66 10.63 -0.29
N ILE A 52 -22.68 11.07 0.44
CA ILE A 52 -24.08 10.97 0.01
C ILE A 52 -24.40 11.74 -1.28
N HIS A 53 -23.60 12.73 -1.64
CA HIS A 53 -23.79 13.51 -2.87
C HIS A 53 -23.03 12.92 -4.06
N ARG A 54 -22.04 12.07 -3.80
CA ARG A 54 -21.21 11.37 -4.79
C ARG A 54 -20.93 9.95 -4.29
N PRO A 55 -21.94 9.07 -4.33
CA PRO A 55 -21.91 7.78 -3.61
C PRO A 55 -20.76 6.85 -3.99
N ASP A 56 -20.19 7.00 -5.18
CA ASP A 56 -19.12 6.14 -5.69
C ASP A 56 -17.71 6.68 -5.38
N GLU A 57 -17.56 7.89 -4.84
CA GLU A 57 -16.24 8.41 -4.48
C GLU A 57 -15.61 7.58 -3.34
N GLY A 58 -14.54 6.84 -3.66
CA GLY A 58 -13.77 6.02 -2.72
C GLY A 58 -14.26 4.58 -2.55
N ARG A 59 -15.30 4.15 -3.27
CA ARG A 59 -15.76 2.75 -3.23
C ARG A 59 -14.78 1.81 -3.94
N SER A 60 -14.91 0.50 -3.72
CA SER A 60 -14.15 -0.52 -4.43
C SER A 60 -14.55 -0.63 -5.91
N LEU A 61 -13.66 -1.19 -6.73
CA LEU A 61 -13.80 -1.34 -8.19
C LEU A 61 -13.89 -0.01 -8.96
N GLU A 62 -13.40 1.08 -8.38
CA GLU A 62 -13.32 2.40 -9.02
C GLU A 62 -11.93 2.72 -9.58
N ALA A 63 -11.86 3.69 -10.48
CA ALA A 63 -10.60 4.18 -11.01
C ALA A 63 -9.74 4.85 -9.91
N PHE A 64 -8.42 4.63 -9.97
CA PHE A 64 -7.49 5.49 -9.24
C PHE A 64 -7.64 6.94 -9.70
N LYS A 65 -7.66 7.90 -8.76
CA LYS A 65 -7.60 9.32 -9.11
C LYS A 65 -6.17 9.73 -9.45
N ARG A 66 -5.97 10.90 -10.06
CA ARG A 66 -4.63 11.38 -10.46
C ARG A 66 -4.32 12.79 -9.98
N PHE A 67 -3.06 13.01 -9.61
CA PHE A 67 -2.51 14.35 -9.44
C PHE A 67 -2.18 15.01 -10.78
N LEU A 68 -1.68 14.22 -11.73
CA LEU A 68 -1.22 14.66 -13.04
C LEU A 68 -1.84 13.76 -14.12
N PRO A 69 -2.15 14.30 -15.32
CA PRO A 69 -2.62 13.48 -16.44
C PRO A 69 -1.67 12.31 -16.75
N PRO A 70 -2.18 11.18 -17.26
CA PRO A 70 -1.34 10.04 -17.61
C PRO A 70 -0.36 10.39 -18.74
N ALA A 71 0.86 9.86 -18.64
CA ALA A 71 1.94 10.05 -19.59
C ALA A 71 2.17 8.76 -20.40
N TYR A 72 1.24 8.43 -21.31
CA TYR A 72 1.40 7.36 -22.29
C TYR A 72 2.12 7.85 -23.56
N ALA A 73 2.83 6.95 -24.25
CA ALA A 73 3.61 7.28 -25.45
C ALA A 73 2.74 7.77 -26.61
N ASP A 74 1.52 7.22 -26.75
CA ASP A 74 0.51 7.61 -27.72
C ASP A 74 -0.53 8.60 -27.15
N GLY A 75 -0.36 9.00 -25.89
CA GLY A 75 -1.33 9.79 -25.13
C GLY A 75 -2.60 9.02 -24.72
N MET A 76 -2.68 7.71 -24.97
CA MET A 76 -3.88 6.91 -24.73
C MET A 76 -3.62 5.72 -23.80
N SER A 77 -2.76 4.78 -24.19
CA SER A 77 -2.57 3.55 -23.41
C SER A 77 -1.22 2.85 -23.57
N VAL A 78 -0.41 3.24 -24.55
CA VAL A 78 0.88 2.60 -24.82
C VAL A 78 1.90 3.06 -23.79
N PRO A 79 2.45 2.17 -22.94
CA PRO A 79 3.46 2.55 -21.95
C PRO A 79 4.67 3.26 -22.58
N ARG A 80 5.31 4.15 -21.82
CA ARG A 80 6.54 4.81 -22.30
C ARG A 80 7.67 3.77 -22.42
N ILE A 81 8.25 3.69 -23.61
CA ILE A 81 9.42 2.86 -23.92
C ILE A 81 10.57 3.65 -24.55
N TYR A 82 10.33 4.90 -24.93
CA TYR A 82 11.33 5.85 -25.44
C TYR A 82 11.23 7.15 -24.64
N HIS A 83 12.33 7.90 -24.59
CA HIS A 83 12.30 9.25 -24.04
C HIS A 83 11.37 10.17 -24.81
N LYS A 84 10.92 11.22 -24.13
CA LYS A 84 10.09 12.27 -24.73
C LYS A 84 10.94 13.15 -25.67
N CYS A 85 10.61 13.14 -26.95
CA CYS A 85 11.47 13.69 -28.00
C CYS A 85 10.67 14.69 -28.86
N TYR A 86 11.11 15.95 -28.90
CA TYR A 86 10.43 17.03 -29.62
C TYR A 86 11.29 17.59 -30.76
N GLY A 87 10.70 17.76 -31.94
CA GLY A 87 11.34 18.39 -33.11
C GLY A 87 11.92 17.41 -34.15
N ARG A 88 12.25 17.93 -35.34
CA ARG A 88 12.64 17.15 -36.53
C ARG A 88 14.04 16.50 -36.45
N ARG A 89 14.88 16.85 -35.48
CA ARG A 89 16.27 16.35 -35.32
C ARG A 89 16.50 15.52 -34.06
N CYS A 90 15.44 15.18 -33.33
CA CYS A 90 15.59 14.46 -32.08
C CYS A 90 15.71 12.94 -32.33
N VAL A 91 16.78 12.34 -31.82
CA VAL A 91 17.05 10.90 -31.91
C VAL A 91 16.34 10.21 -30.77
N ARG A 92 15.44 9.25 -31.01
CA ARG A 92 14.78 8.49 -29.94
C ARG A 92 15.75 7.47 -29.32
N HIS A 93 15.91 7.55 -28.02
CA HIS A 93 16.66 6.65 -27.15
C HIS A 93 15.65 5.84 -26.34
N LYS A 94 15.83 4.52 -26.30
CA LYS A 94 14.99 3.61 -25.52
C LYS A 94 15.19 3.90 -24.03
N LEU A 95 14.12 3.84 -23.25
CA LEU A 95 14.22 3.89 -21.80
C LEU A 95 14.94 2.62 -21.30
N PRO A 96 15.72 2.71 -20.21
CA PRO A 96 16.42 1.55 -19.68
C PRO A 96 15.43 0.47 -19.24
N SER A 97 15.83 -0.80 -19.38
CA SER A 97 15.08 -1.92 -18.82
C SER A 97 14.85 -1.70 -17.31
N PRO A 98 13.63 -1.94 -16.78
CA PRO A 98 13.38 -1.88 -15.34
C PRO A 98 14.34 -2.74 -14.51
N ARG A 99 14.75 -3.92 -15.02
CA ARG A 99 15.73 -4.78 -14.36
C ARG A 99 17.11 -4.14 -14.33
N LEU A 100 17.54 -3.52 -15.42
CA LEU A 100 18.81 -2.80 -15.44
C LEU A 100 18.80 -1.61 -14.46
N VAL A 101 17.68 -0.89 -14.37
CA VAL A 101 17.52 0.18 -13.37
C VAL A 101 17.58 -0.39 -11.96
N SER A 102 16.92 -1.51 -11.68
CA SER A 102 17.02 -2.21 -10.39
C SER A 102 18.48 -2.52 -10.02
N LEU A 103 19.23 -3.17 -10.91
CA LEU A 103 20.62 -3.56 -10.69
C LEU A 103 21.56 -2.38 -10.39
N VAL A 104 21.40 -1.26 -11.10
CA VAL A 104 22.34 -0.12 -11.01
C VAL A 104 21.89 0.95 -10.01
N ALA A 105 20.61 1.32 -10.03
CA ALA A 105 20.07 2.36 -9.17
C ALA A 105 19.68 1.84 -7.78
N HIS A 106 19.34 0.56 -7.67
CA HIS A 106 18.82 -0.07 -6.45
C HIS A 106 19.56 -1.37 -6.06
N PRO A 107 20.90 -1.38 -6.00
CA PRO A 107 21.63 -2.61 -5.69
C PRO A 107 21.35 -3.09 -4.25
N GLY A 108 21.64 -4.36 -3.99
CA GLY A 108 21.57 -4.91 -2.64
C GLY A 108 22.66 -4.33 -1.74
N HIS A 109 22.25 -3.70 -0.64
CA HIS A 109 23.11 -3.24 0.43
C HIS A 109 22.28 -3.11 1.71
N SER A 110 22.75 -3.68 2.82
CA SER A 110 22.02 -3.69 4.09
C SER A 110 22.54 -2.58 5.02
N VAL A 111 21.62 -1.76 5.52
CA VAL A 111 21.86 -0.75 6.54
C VAL A 111 20.68 -0.77 7.49
N ASN A 112 20.93 -1.23 8.71
CA ASN A 112 19.88 -1.30 9.74
C ASN A 112 19.33 0.10 10.08
N SER A 113 18.01 0.19 10.13
CA SER A 113 17.27 1.34 10.65
C SER A 113 17.10 1.25 12.17
N VAL A 114 16.74 2.38 12.79
CA VAL A 114 16.19 2.41 14.16
C VAL A 114 14.73 1.96 14.21
N ASN A 115 14.10 1.83 13.05
CA ASN A 115 12.75 1.30 12.91
C ASN A 115 12.78 -0.22 12.94
N SER A 116 11.79 -0.84 13.56
CA SER A 116 11.61 -2.29 13.54
C SER A 116 10.96 -2.73 12.23
N VAL A 117 11.04 -4.02 11.92
CA VAL A 117 10.31 -4.63 10.80
C VAL A 117 8.79 -4.43 10.93
N MET A 118 8.26 -4.19 12.13
CA MET A 118 6.85 -3.82 12.31
C MET A 118 6.46 -2.55 11.54
N LEU A 119 7.37 -1.58 11.34
CA LEU A 119 7.07 -0.40 10.52
C LEU A 119 6.81 -0.80 9.06
N MET A 120 7.66 -1.65 8.49
CA MET A 120 7.47 -2.22 7.16
C MET A 120 6.15 -2.99 7.10
N GLN A 121 5.90 -3.83 8.11
CA GLN A 121 4.75 -4.72 8.12
C GLN A 121 3.42 -3.98 8.23
N TRP A 122 3.34 -2.93 9.05
CA TRP A 122 2.14 -2.09 9.14
C TRP A 122 1.92 -1.29 7.86
N GLY A 123 3.00 -0.78 7.25
CA GLY A 123 2.91 -0.11 5.95
C GLY A 123 2.30 -1.01 4.88
N GLN A 124 2.72 -2.28 4.82
CA GLN A 124 2.13 -3.28 3.91
C GLN A 124 0.68 -3.60 4.27
N PHE A 125 0.38 -3.86 5.54
CA PHE A 125 -0.97 -4.17 6.00
C PHE A 125 -1.95 -3.04 5.66
N LEU A 126 -1.52 -1.79 5.84
CA LEU A 126 -2.28 -0.60 5.48
C LEU A 126 -2.40 -0.40 3.96
N ASP A 127 -1.33 -0.64 3.19
CA ASP A 127 -1.42 -0.60 1.72
C ASP A 127 -2.48 -1.59 1.21
N HIS A 128 -2.56 -2.77 1.82
CA HIS A 128 -3.54 -3.79 1.50
C HIS A 128 -4.97 -3.48 1.96
N ASP A 129 -5.17 -2.41 2.75
CA ASP A 129 -6.48 -1.85 3.06
C ASP A 129 -6.93 -0.80 2.02
N LEU A 130 -5.97 -0.21 1.31
CA LEU A 130 -6.19 0.96 0.47
C LEU A 130 -6.11 0.64 -1.02
N THR A 131 -5.20 -0.26 -1.42
CA THR A 131 -4.80 -0.40 -2.81
C THR A 131 -4.64 -1.85 -3.26
N ALA A 132 -5.27 -2.19 -4.37
CA ALA A 132 -4.99 -3.38 -5.17
C ALA A 132 -5.34 -3.09 -6.63
N ALA A 133 -4.33 -2.97 -7.50
CA ALA A 133 -4.58 -2.74 -8.91
C ALA A 133 -5.05 -4.04 -9.59
N ALA A 134 -6.24 -4.02 -10.20
CA ALA A 134 -6.75 -5.17 -10.94
C ALA A 134 -5.78 -5.57 -12.06
N ILE A 135 -5.53 -6.86 -12.25
CA ILE A 135 -4.74 -7.38 -13.36
C ILE A 135 -5.67 -7.75 -14.52
N GLU A 136 -5.26 -7.47 -15.75
CA GLU A 136 -6.02 -7.84 -16.94
C GLU A 136 -5.95 -9.35 -17.16
N GLN A 137 -7.08 -10.03 -17.22
CA GLN A 137 -7.10 -11.47 -17.53
C GLN A 137 -6.93 -11.66 -19.04
N PRO A 138 -5.86 -12.36 -19.50
CA PRO A 138 -5.70 -12.64 -20.91
C PRO A 138 -6.80 -13.60 -21.39
N LEU A 139 -7.26 -13.42 -22.63
CA LEU A 139 -8.29 -14.29 -23.26
C LEU A 139 -7.82 -15.75 -23.38
N GLU A 140 -6.51 -15.95 -23.56
CA GLU A 140 -5.86 -17.26 -23.59
C GLU A 140 -4.66 -17.21 -22.63
N PRO A 141 -4.54 -18.16 -21.67
CA PRO A 141 -3.43 -18.20 -20.73
C PRO A 141 -2.15 -18.64 -21.44
N SER A 142 -1.41 -17.67 -22.00
CA SER A 142 -0.08 -17.88 -22.55
C SER A 142 0.96 -17.06 -21.77
N PRO A 143 2.14 -17.64 -21.44
CA PRO A 143 3.23 -16.88 -20.81
C PRO A 143 3.68 -15.72 -21.70
N CYS A 144 3.81 -14.52 -21.12
CA CYS A 144 4.26 -13.32 -21.82
C CYS A 144 5.72 -13.42 -22.28
N CYS A 145 6.52 -14.32 -21.70
CA CYS A 145 7.89 -14.59 -22.09
C CYS A 145 8.05 -15.77 -23.07
N SER A 146 6.96 -16.34 -23.62
CA SER A 146 7.04 -17.50 -24.51
C SER A 146 7.74 -17.22 -25.85
N HIS A 147 8.53 -18.20 -26.33
CA HIS A 147 9.47 -18.07 -27.46
C HIS A 147 8.83 -17.97 -28.86
N GLN A 148 7.52 -18.18 -29.00
CA GLN A 148 6.89 -18.36 -30.32
C GLN A 148 6.77 -17.08 -31.15
N GLU A 149 6.93 -15.89 -30.56
CA GLU A 149 6.76 -14.62 -31.29
C GLU A 149 8.03 -14.17 -32.03
N ALA A 150 9.17 -14.82 -31.76
CA ALA A 150 10.44 -14.52 -32.44
C ALA A 150 10.59 -15.18 -33.82
N LYS A 151 9.69 -16.10 -34.22
CA LYS A 151 9.83 -16.88 -35.47
C LYS A 151 9.35 -16.20 -36.74
N ASN A 152 8.60 -15.09 -36.66
CA ASN A 152 7.98 -14.45 -37.84
C ASN A 152 8.67 -13.17 -38.32
N GLY A 153 9.94 -12.93 -37.97
CA GLY A 153 10.68 -11.78 -38.51
C GLY A 153 10.19 -10.40 -38.03
N HIS A 154 9.21 -10.34 -37.12
CA HIS A 154 8.89 -9.15 -36.35
C HIS A 154 9.85 -9.07 -35.16
N SER A 155 10.57 -7.96 -35.09
CA SER A 155 11.62 -7.67 -34.12
C SER A 155 11.13 -7.74 -32.66
N HIS A 156 11.62 -8.72 -31.91
CA HIS A 156 11.83 -8.74 -30.44
C HIS A 156 10.57 -8.64 -29.53
N PRO A 157 10.58 -9.21 -28.29
CA PRO A 157 9.54 -9.04 -27.25
C PRO A 157 9.30 -7.60 -26.74
N ASP A 158 9.77 -6.58 -27.47
CA ASP A 158 9.54 -5.16 -27.20
C ASP A 158 8.31 -4.59 -27.95
N ILE A 159 7.60 -5.40 -28.73
CA ILE A 159 6.37 -4.99 -29.40
C ILE A 159 5.20 -5.21 -28.44
N PHE A 160 4.85 -4.17 -27.69
CA PHE A 160 3.49 -4.04 -27.15
C PHE A 160 2.53 -4.13 -28.33
N THR A 161 1.85 -5.27 -28.51
CA THR A 161 0.71 -5.32 -29.41
C THR A 161 -0.46 -4.70 -28.67
N LYS A 162 -1.13 -3.73 -29.30
CA LYS A 162 -2.27 -2.99 -28.74
C LYS A 162 -3.42 -3.90 -28.25
N GLU A 163 -3.40 -5.15 -28.69
CA GLU A 163 -4.39 -6.19 -28.44
C GLU A 163 -4.01 -7.15 -27.29
N ARG A 164 -2.83 -7.03 -26.65
CA ARG A 164 -2.38 -7.97 -25.61
C ARG A 164 -2.09 -7.31 -24.26
N SER A 165 -2.53 -7.99 -23.21
CA SER A 165 -2.32 -7.66 -21.80
C SER A 165 -0.86 -7.83 -21.34
N CYS A 166 0.01 -8.42 -22.16
CA CYS A 166 1.41 -8.69 -21.83
C CYS A 166 2.29 -7.43 -21.95
N PHE A 167 3.15 -7.22 -20.95
CA PHE A 167 4.18 -6.18 -20.97
C PHE A 167 5.44 -6.67 -20.23
N PRO A 168 6.13 -7.71 -20.75
CA PRO A 168 7.21 -8.40 -20.04
C PRO A 168 8.40 -7.48 -19.74
N ILE A 169 9.14 -7.79 -18.67
CA ILE A 169 10.35 -7.05 -18.29
C ILE A 169 11.54 -7.70 -18.97
N THR A 170 12.00 -7.13 -20.08
CA THR A 170 13.15 -7.67 -20.82
C THR A 170 14.46 -7.36 -20.12
N PHE A 171 15.42 -8.29 -20.11
CA PHE A 171 16.73 -8.07 -19.45
C PHE A 171 17.71 -7.25 -20.30
N GLY A 172 17.30 -6.84 -21.50
CA GLY A 172 18.18 -6.13 -22.44
C GLY A 172 19.28 -7.05 -22.97
N ASN A 173 20.53 -6.58 -22.93
CA ASN A 173 21.68 -7.39 -23.34
C ASN A 173 22.09 -8.32 -22.19
N VAL A 174 22.14 -9.63 -22.44
CA VAL A 174 22.31 -10.70 -21.43
C VAL A 174 23.57 -10.49 -20.56
N TYR A 175 24.60 -9.83 -21.07
CA TYR A 175 25.86 -9.58 -20.35
C TYR A 175 25.73 -8.77 -19.06
N THR A 176 24.62 -8.03 -18.85
CA THR A 176 24.39 -7.27 -17.62
C THR A 176 23.48 -7.98 -16.61
N GLU A 177 22.88 -9.12 -16.96
CA GLU A 177 22.00 -9.86 -16.05
C GLU A 177 22.77 -11.00 -15.34
N PRO A 178 23.07 -10.87 -14.04
CA PRO A 178 23.89 -11.85 -13.33
C PRO A 178 23.11 -13.03 -12.75
N PHE A 179 21.77 -12.92 -12.65
CA PHE A 179 20.96 -13.87 -11.88
C PHE A 179 19.97 -14.65 -12.75
N PHE A 180 19.15 -13.95 -13.54
CA PHE A 180 18.11 -14.60 -14.35
C PHE A 180 18.69 -15.23 -15.63
N SER A 181 18.38 -16.50 -15.88
CA SER A 181 18.85 -17.25 -17.06
C SER A 181 17.99 -17.06 -18.32
N GLY A 182 16.80 -16.47 -18.19
CA GLY A 182 15.84 -16.23 -19.27
C GLY A 182 16.11 -14.94 -20.06
N LYS A 183 15.15 -14.53 -20.91
CA LYS A 183 15.19 -13.25 -21.65
C LYS A 183 14.31 -12.16 -21.04
N CYS A 184 13.33 -12.54 -20.22
CA CYS A 184 12.45 -11.62 -19.52
C CYS A 184 11.86 -12.22 -18.26
N MET A 185 11.32 -11.34 -17.41
CA MET A 185 10.37 -11.69 -16.35
C MET A 185 8.93 -11.46 -16.85
N GLU A 186 8.05 -12.38 -16.46
CA GLU A 186 6.61 -12.30 -16.72
C GLU A 186 5.99 -11.04 -16.12
N PHE A 187 5.14 -10.37 -16.88
CA PHE A 187 4.43 -9.19 -16.41
C PHE A 187 3.17 -8.93 -17.25
N ILE A 188 2.03 -8.86 -16.57
CA ILE A 188 0.73 -8.56 -17.15
C ILE A 188 0.28 -7.18 -16.69
N ARG A 189 -0.25 -6.39 -17.64
CA ARG A 189 -0.76 -5.04 -17.43
C ARG A 189 -1.96 -5.02 -16.49
N SER A 190 -2.14 -3.90 -15.80
CA SER A 190 -3.29 -3.69 -14.94
C SER A 190 -4.52 -3.38 -15.78
N ARG A 191 -5.66 -4.00 -15.42
CA ARG A 191 -6.93 -3.91 -16.13
C ARG A 191 -7.36 -2.45 -16.30
N PRO A 192 -7.79 -2.05 -17.51
CA PRO A 192 -8.34 -0.72 -17.72
C PRO A 192 -9.72 -0.59 -17.06
N PHE A 193 -10.01 0.57 -16.48
CA PHE A 193 -11.31 0.89 -15.89
C PHE A 193 -12.39 1.05 -16.97
N SER A 194 -12.10 1.83 -18.01
CA SER A 194 -12.98 1.99 -19.18
C SER A 194 -12.64 0.96 -20.26
N LYS A 195 -13.68 0.39 -20.90
CA LYS A 195 -13.51 -0.44 -22.11
C LYS A 195 -13.11 0.40 -23.33
N THR A 196 -13.58 1.63 -23.40
CA THR A 196 -13.23 2.58 -24.47
C THR A 196 -12.00 3.37 -24.04
N ILE A 197 -10.93 3.33 -24.85
CA ILE A 197 -9.69 4.07 -24.60
C ILE A 197 -9.32 4.85 -25.87
N ASP A 198 -9.19 6.16 -25.72
CA ASP A 198 -8.81 7.10 -26.78
C ASP A 198 -8.04 8.30 -26.21
N LYS A 199 -7.86 9.36 -27.01
CA LYS A 199 -7.08 10.55 -26.60
C LYS A 199 -7.78 11.41 -25.55
N ASP A 200 -9.10 11.40 -25.53
CA ASP A 200 -9.91 12.14 -24.58
C ASP A 200 -10.21 11.29 -23.34
N ASN A 201 -10.14 9.95 -23.47
CA ASN A 201 -10.30 8.98 -22.41
C ASN A 201 -9.10 8.02 -22.33
N PRO A 202 -7.92 8.49 -21.84
CA PRO A 202 -6.75 7.64 -21.70
C PRO A 202 -6.96 6.55 -20.64
N ARG A 203 -6.13 5.49 -20.71
CA ARG A 203 -6.23 4.30 -19.85
C ARG A 203 -6.09 4.67 -18.37
N GLU A 204 -7.15 4.43 -17.61
CA GLU A 204 -7.15 4.45 -16.14
C GLU A 204 -7.21 3.04 -15.57
N GLN A 205 -6.62 2.82 -14.39
CA GLN A 205 -6.56 1.50 -13.74
C GLN A 205 -7.58 1.41 -12.60
N VAL A 206 -8.09 0.21 -12.38
CA VAL A 206 -9.08 -0.10 -11.33
C VAL A 206 -8.39 -0.39 -10.00
N ASN A 207 -8.87 0.23 -8.93
CA ASN A 207 -8.60 -0.19 -7.55
C ASN A 207 -9.65 -1.22 -7.14
N LEU A 208 -9.24 -2.43 -6.76
CA LEU A 208 -10.16 -3.49 -6.31
C LEU A 208 -10.67 -3.25 -4.88
N LEU A 209 -10.04 -2.36 -4.12
CA LEU A 209 -10.36 -2.13 -2.71
C LEU A 209 -11.09 -0.81 -2.48
N THR A 210 -11.72 -0.70 -1.31
CA THR A 210 -12.17 0.60 -0.79
C THR A 210 -10.97 1.52 -0.62
N SER A 211 -11.19 2.83 -0.74
CA SER A 211 -10.10 3.80 -0.58
C SER A 211 -9.88 4.23 0.88
N PHE A 212 -10.81 3.92 1.78
CA PHE A 212 -10.78 4.38 3.15
C PHE A 212 -9.84 3.54 4.02
N VAL A 213 -9.35 4.13 5.12
CA VAL A 213 -8.78 3.32 6.21
C VAL A 213 -9.95 2.72 6.98
N ASP A 214 -10.52 1.63 6.48
CA ASP A 214 -11.75 1.00 6.98
C ASP A 214 -11.62 -0.51 7.24
N SER A 215 -10.38 -1.01 7.32
CA SER A 215 -10.07 -2.40 7.62
C SER A 215 -10.73 -3.39 6.65
N SER A 216 -10.96 -2.99 5.40
CA SER A 216 -11.36 -3.87 4.30
C SER A 216 -10.40 -5.05 4.12
N ASN A 217 -9.12 -4.90 4.45
CA ASN A 217 -8.17 -6.02 4.51
C ASN A 217 -8.54 -7.11 5.55
N VAL A 218 -9.38 -6.79 6.55
CA VAL A 218 -9.96 -7.72 7.52
C VAL A 218 -11.39 -8.13 7.13
N TYR A 219 -12.19 -7.18 6.63
CA TYR A 219 -13.64 -7.33 6.42
C TYR A 219 -14.10 -7.49 4.97
N ALA A 220 -13.16 -7.56 4.03
CA ALA A 220 -13.35 -7.49 2.58
C ALA A 220 -13.87 -6.15 2.06
N SER A 221 -13.79 -5.98 0.73
CA SER A 221 -14.20 -4.79 -0.03
C SER A 221 -15.51 -4.99 -0.81
N ASP A 222 -16.25 -6.06 -0.51
CA ASP A 222 -17.57 -6.35 -1.08
C ASP A 222 -18.41 -7.15 -0.08
N LYS A 223 -19.73 -7.12 -0.27
CA LYS A 223 -20.67 -7.70 0.69
C LYS A 223 -20.60 -9.22 0.76
N ASP A 224 -20.43 -9.90 -0.37
CA ASP A 224 -20.47 -11.37 -0.41
C ASP A 224 -19.22 -11.96 0.27
N SER A 225 -18.06 -11.37 0.02
CA SER A 225 -16.81 -11.71 0.71
C SER A 225 -16.87 -11.36 2.20
N GLN A 226 -17.44 -10.21 2.56
CA GLN A 226 -17.65 -9.84 3.96
C GLN A 226 -18.52 -10.88 4.69
N ASP A 227 -19.67 -11.24 4.10
CA ASP A 227 -20.58 -12.23 4.68
C ASP A 227 -19.93 -13.63 4.74
N PHE A 228 -19.09 -13.98 3.76
CA PHE A 228 -18.31 -15.22 3.80
C PHE A 228 -17.38 -15.29 5.02
N LEU A 229 -16.77 -14.17 5.43
CA LEU A 229 -15.86 -14.10 6.56
C LEU A 229 -16.58 -14.06 7.93
N ARG A 230 -17.88 -13.76 7.95
CA ARG A 230 -18.67 -13.66 9.19
C ARG A 230 -19.06 -15.02 9.76
N ALA A 231 -19.09 -15.08 11.08
CA ALA A 231 -19.64 -16.16 11.88
C ALA A 231 -20.95 -15.69 12.56
N GLU A 232 -21.58 -16.59 13.33
CA GLU A 232 -22.76 -16.26 14.11
C GLU A 232 -22.47 -15.23 15.22
N ASN A 233 -23.53 -14.62 15.74
CA ASN A 233 -23.50 -13.69 16.87
C ASN A 233 -22.41 -12.61 16.72
N GLY A 234 -22.40 -11.94 15.58
CA GLY A 234 -21.55 -10.80 15.28
C GLY A 234 -20.06 -11.06 15.16
N ARG A 235 -19.59 -12.32 15.13
CA ARG A 235 -18.16 -12.68 15.10
C ARG A 235 -17.64 -12.86 13.67
N LEU A 236 -16.32 -13.01 13.54
CA LEU A 236 -15.63 -13.48 12.34
C LEU A 236 -15.23 -14.96 12.47
N LYS A 237 -15.27 -15.68 11.35
CA LYS A 237 -14.87 -17.09 11.29
C LYS A 237 -13.39 -17.25 11.60
N THR A 238 -13.09 -18.27 12.41
CA THR A 238 -11.73 -18.68 12.77
C THR A 238 -11.61 -20.19 12.62
N SER A 239 -10.39 -20.68 12.55
CA SER A 239 -10.05 -22.09 12.57
C SER A 239 -9.46 -22.50 13.93
N THR A 240 -9.10 -23.78 14.07
CA THR A 240 -8.48 -24.34 15.28
C THR A 240 -7.28 -23.50 15.73
N GLY A 241 -7.20 -23.23 17.04
CA GLY A 241 -6.15 -22.39 17.61
C GLY A 241 -6.39 -20.88 17.43
N ASN A 242 -7.63 -20.48 17.08
CA ASN A 242 -8.01 -19.10 16.83
C ASN A 242 -7.13 -18.47 15.73
N LEU A 243 -6.83 -19.25 14.69
CA LEU A 243 -6.17 -18.77 13.48
C LEU A 243 -7.22 -18.29 12.48
N LEU A 244 -6.78 -17.63 11.41
CA LEU A 244 -7.67 -17.27 10.31
C LEU A 244 -8.32 -18.52 9.72
N MET A 245 -9.53 -18.36 9.18
CA MET A 245 -10.25 -19.45 8.55
C MET A 245 -9.50 -19.99 7.32
N ARG A 246 -9.82 -21.22 6.92
CA ARG A 246 -9.32 -21.83 5.67
C ARG A 246 -9.90 -21.11 4.45
N GLY A 247 -9.04 -20.82 3.48
CA GLY A 247 -9.36 -20.27 2.17
C GLY A 247 -10.07 -21.27 1.26
N ARG A 248 -10.53 -20.78 0.11
CA ARG A 248 -11.24 -21.61 -0.89
C ARG A 248 -10.29 -22.40 -1.77
N ASP A 249 -9.12 -21.84 -2.06
CA ASP A 249 -8.03 -22.45 -2.80
C ASP A 249 -6.88 -22.89 -1.89
N ASP A 250 -6.00 -23.73 -2.43
CA ASP A 250 -4.77 -24.20 -1.79
C ASP A 250 -3.51 -23.77 -2.59
N ASP A 251 -3.64 -22.79 -3.50
CA ASP A 251 -2.57 -22.36 -4.42
C ASP A 251 -1.35 -21.75 -3.69
N CYS A 252 -1.56 -21.29 -2.45
CA CYS A 252 -0.50 -20.78 -1.59
C CYS A 252 0.31 -21.90 -0.88
N ILE A 253 -0.14 -23.16 -0.92
CA ILE A 253 0.57 -24.28 -0.27
C ILE A 253 1.76 -24.67 -1.13
N ARG A 254 2.90 -24.06 -0.85
CA ARG A 254 4.21 -24.41 -1.41
C ARG A 254 5.10 -25.18 -0.42
N THR A 255 4.59 -25.39 0.79
CA THR A 255 5.29 -25.98 1.95
C THR A 255 4.35 -26.92 2.70
N ASN A 256 4.73 -27.38 3.89
CA ASN A 256 3.94 -28.32 4.69
C ASN A 256 2.75 -27.66 5.43
N ALA A 257 2.25 -26.53 4.93
CA ALA A 257 1.12 -25.86 5.55
C ALA A 257 -0.17 -26.68 5.37
N PRO A 258 -1.00 -26.84 6.41
CA PRO A 258 -2.25 -27.60 6.29
C PRO A 258 -3.29 -26.98 5.34
N TYR A 259 -3.28 -25.64 5.21
CA TYR A 259 -4.20 -24.91 4.34
C TYR A 259 -3.75 -23.46 4.11
N CYS A 260 -4.30 -22.85 3.06
CA CYS A 260 -4.25 -21.40 2.86
C CYS A 260 -5.24 -20.67 3.76
N PHE A 261 -4.84 -19.55 4.36
CA PHE A 261 -5.74 -18.67 5.11
C PHE A 261 -6.64 -17.82 4.20
N ALA A 262 -7.87 -17.57 4.63
CA ALA A 262 -8.74 -16.53 4.07
C ALA A 262 -8.79 -15.29 4.99
N ALA A 263 -8.85 -14.12 4.37
CA ALA A 263 -9.00 -12.81 5.01
C ALA A 263 -9.79 -11.87 4.08
N GLY A 264 -9.95 -10.60 4.47
CA GLY A 264 -10.56 -9.57 3.64
C GLY A 264 -9.74 -9.17 2.40
N ASP A 265 -8.44 -9.49 2.40
CA ASP A 265 -7.53 -9.28 1.27
C ASP A 265 -6.83 -10.60 0.90
N GLU A 266 -6.77 -10.91 -0.40
CA GLU A 266 -6.23 -12.18 -0.92
C GLU A 266 -4.71 -12.33 -0.71
N ARG A 267 -3.99 -11.22 -0.50
CA ARG A 267 -2.52 -11.21 -0.40
C ARG A 267 -2.05 -11.50 1.02
N VAL A 268 -2.91 -12.05 1.88
CA VAL A 268 -2.67 -12.32 3.30
C VAL A 268 -1.41 -13.15 3.58
N HIS A 269 -0.96 -14.00 2.65
CA HIS A 269 0.23 -14.86 2.81
C HIS A 269 1.54 -14.27 2.31
N VAL A 270 1.54 -13.06 1.72
CA VAL A 270 2.73 -12.48 1.09
C VAL A 270 3.92 -12.47 2.04
N PHE A 271 3.70 -12.16 3.33
CA PHE A 271 4.73 -12.25 4.36
C PHE A 271 4.10 -12.74 5.67
N PRO A 272 4.77 -13.57 6.50
CA PRO A 272 4.16 -14.13 7.71
C PRO A 272 3.78 -13.07 8.75
N GLY A 273 4.49 -11.93 8.78
CA GLY A 273 4.10 -10.79 9.60
C GLY A 273 2.75 -10.20 9.17
N LEU A 274 2.41 -10.25 7.88
CA LEU A 274 1.14 -9.76 7.34
C LEU A 274 0.00 -10.64 7.84
N THR A 275 0.13 -11.96 7.67
CA THR A 275 -0.85 -12.94 8.17
C THR A 275 -1.05 -12.81 9.68
N ALA A 276 0.02 -12.53 10.44
CA ALA A 276 -0.08 -12.27 11.87
C ALA A 276 -0.92 -11.02 12.16
N LEU A 277 -0.78 -9.92 11.41
CA LEU A 277 -1.63 -8.73 11.59
C LEU A 277 -3.09 -8.96 11.19
N HIS A 278 -3.37 -9.72 10.13
CA HIS A 278 -4.75 -10.14 9.84
C HIS A 278 -5.33 -10.96 11.02
N THR A 279 -4.55 -11.92 11.55
CA THR A 279 -4.94 -12.72 12.71
C THR A 279 -5.18 -11.85 13.94
N LEU A 280 -4.33 -10.85 14.18
CA LEU A 280 -4.48 -9.90 15.29
C LEU A 280 -5.85 -9.23 15.28
N PHE A 281 -6.26 -8.68 14.13
CA PHE A 281 -7.52 -7.93 14.05
C PHE A 281 -8.75 -8.83 14.04
N VAL A 282 -8.68 -10.05 13.49
CA VAL A 282 -9.77 -11.03 13.61
C VAL A 282 -9.96 -11.47 15.06
N ARG A 283 -8.87 -11.75 15.78
CA ARG A 283 -8.95 -12.09 17.21
C ARG A 283 -9.47 -10.94 18.06
N LEU A 284 -9.00 -9.73 17.77
CA LEU A 284 -9.44 -8.53 18.46
C LEU A 284 -10.93 -8.26 18.23
N HIS A 285 -11.42 -8.45 16.99
CA HIS A 285 -12.84 -8.38 16.66
C HIS A 285 -13.64 -9.33 17.54
N ASN A 286 -13.31 -10.63 17.50
CA ASN A 286 -14.05 -11.64 18.26
C ASN A 286 -13.99 -11.37 19.78
N HIS A 287 -12.85 -10.93 20.30
CA HIS A 287 -12.70 -10.58 21.71
C HIS A 287 -13.58 -9.38 22.12
N ILE A 288 -13.68 -8.34 21.28
CA ILE A 288 -14.55 -7.20 21.53
C ILE A 288 -16.02 -7.61 21.41
N ALA A 289 -16.37 -8.37 20.38
CA ALA A 289 -17.72 -8.89 20.19
C ALA A 289 -18.18 -9.71 21.39
N ASP A 290 -17.37 -10.64 21.91
CA ASP A 290 -17.69 -11.43 23.10
C ASP A 290 -18.00 -10.55 24.32
N ARG A 291 -17.23 -9.47 24.52
CA ARG A 291 -17.44 -8.54 25.65
C ARG A 291 -18.67 -7.68 25.48
N LEU A 292 -18.99 -7.26 24.25
CA LEU A 292 -20.17 -6.46 23.96
C LEU A 292 -21.44 -7.31 24.05
N ASP A 293 -21.42 -8.53 23.53
CA ASP A 293 -22.49 -9.55 23.60
C ASP A 293 -22.86 -9.83 25.08
N ALA A 294 -21.86 -10.00 25.95
CA ALA A 294 -22.09 -10.25 27.37
C ALA A 294 -22.66 -9.06 28.17
N ASN A 295 -22.66 -7.84 27.62
CA ASN A 295 -23.08 -6.62 28.33
C ASN A 295 -24.16 -5.83 27.58
N ASN A 296 -24.71 -6.38 26.49
CA ASN A 296 -25.74 -5.74 25.68
C ASN A 296 -26.69 -6.78 25.08
N ASP A 297 -27.98 -6.46 25.01
CA ASP A 297 -28.95 -7.23 24.22
C ASP A 297 -28.95 -6.76 22.75
N TRP A 298 -27.80 -6.85 22.07
CA TRP A 298 -27.67 -6.49 20.65
C TRP A 298 -27.88 -7.72 19.76
N ASP A 299 -28.51 -7.52 18.60
CA ASP A 299 -28.56 -8.56 17.59
C ASP A 299 -27.18 -8.77 16.91
N SER A 300 -27.05 -9.89 16.21
CA SER A 300 -25.80 -10.29 15.52
C SER A 300 -25.29 -9.23 14.53
N GLU A 301 -26.18 -8.49 13.86
CA GLU A 301 -25.79 -7.46 12.91
C GLU A 301 -25.24 -6.22 13.62
N THR A 302 -25.93 -5.74 14.64
CA THR A 302 -25.52 -4.61 15.47
C THR A 302 -24.19 -4.89 16.13
N LEU A 303 -24.03 -6.08 16.70
CA LEU A 303 -22.80 -6.52 17.34
C LEU A 303 -21.61 -6.54 16.36
N PHE A 304 -21.83 -7.07 15.14
CA PHE A 304 -20.81 -7.06 14.09
C PHE A 304 -20.41 -5.63 13.70
N GLN A 305 -21.39 -4.76 13.43
CA GLN A 305 -21.14 -3.41 12.93
C GLN A 305 -20.49 -2.51 13.98
N GLU A 306 -20.93 -2.54 15.24
CA GLU A 306 -20.29 -1.79 16.33
C GLU A 306 -18.86 -2.28 16.58
N THR A 307 -18.64 -3.60 16.58
CA THR A 307 -17.28 -4.16 16.71
C THR A 307 -16.40 -3.75 15.52
N ARG A 308 -16.90 -3.83 14.29
CA ARG A 308 -16.21 -3.36 13.08
C ARG A 308 -15.86 -1.88 13.18
N LYS A 309 -16.79 -1.04 13.63
CA LYS A 309 -16.58 0.39 13.83
C LYS A 309 -15.43 0.67 14.82
N ILE A 310 -15.35 -0.07 15.93
CA ILE A 310 -14.25 0.04 16.91
C ILE A 310 -12.90 -0.37 16.28
N ILE A 311 -12.85 -1.49 15.56
CA ILE A 311 -11.62 -1.97 14.88
C ILE A 311 -11.12 -0.94 13.88
N ILE A 312 -12.01 -0.37 13.07
CA ILE A 312 -11.69 0.69 12.11
C ILE A 312 -11.09 1.89 12.84
N ALA A 313 -11.70 2.33 13.94
CA ALA A 313 -11.21 3.45 14.72
C ALA A 313 -9.81 3.20 15.29
N LEU A 314 -9.53 1.99 15.78
CA LEU A 314 -8.20 1.59 16.23
C LEU A 314 -7.18 1.61 15.08
N MET A 315 -7.53 1.09 13.89
CA MET A 315 -6.64 1.10 12.73
C MET A 315 -6.36 2.52 12.22
N GLN A 316 -7.38 3.39 12.18
CA GLN A 316 -7.23 4.82 11.87
C GLN A 316 -6.33 5.52 12.90
N LYS A 317 -6.56 5.28 14.20
CA LYS A 317 -5.75 5.85 15.27
C LYS A 317 -4.30 5.40 15.18
N ILE A 318 -4.02 4.10 15.04
CA ILE A 318 -2.65 3.58 14.92
C ILE A 318 -1.96 4.17 13.70
N THR A 319 -2.67 4.23 12.57
CA THR A 319 -2.14 4.80 11.33
C THR A 319 -1.73 6.26 11.52
N TYR A 320 -2.62 7.12 11.99
CA TYR A 320 -2.37 8.57 12.02
C TYR A 320 -1.55 9.04 13.23
N GLU A 321 -1.68 8.37 14.37
CA GLU A 321 -1.04 8.78 15.63
C GLU A 321 0.26 8.03 15.93
N GLU A 322 0.46 6.82 15.38
CA GLU A 322 1.65 6.00 15.67
C GLU A 322 2.50 5.74 14.41
N PHE A 323 1.91 5.42 13.26
CA PHE A 323 2.65 5.09 12.03
C PHE A 323 3.10 6.33 11.23
N LEU A 324 2.17 7.25 10.88
CA LEU A 324 2.50 8.45 10.11
C LEU A 324 3.62 9.30 10.75
N PRO A 325 3.73 9.42 12.09
CA PRO A 325 4.85 10.10 12.72
C PRO A 325 6.24 9.51 12.44
N GLU A 326 6.33 8.22 12.11
CA GLU A 326 7.59 7.55 11.79
C GLU A 326 8.02 7.76 10.33
N ILE A 327 7.06 8.04 9.44
CA ILE A 327 7.33 8.14 8.01
C ILE A 327 7.26 9.57 7.47
N LEU A 328 6.41 10.44 8.05
CA LEU A 328 6.21 11.83 7.61
C LEU A 328 6.81 12.83 8.59
N ASP A 329 7.46 13.84 8.02
CA ASP A 329 7.99 14.99 8.74
C ASP A 329 6.91 15.68 9.60
N LYS A 330 7.31 16.09 10.81
CA LYS A 330 6.42 16.74 11.79
C LYS A 330 5.79 18.01 11.24
N ARG A 331 6.51 18.80 10.43
CA ARG A 331 5.97 20.04 9.86
C ARG A 331 4.93 19.75 8.79
N ILE A 332 5.15 18.76 7.92
CA ILE A 332 4.15 18.29 6.94
C ILE A 332 2.87 17.86 7.64
N ARG A 333 2.96 16.97 8.65
CA ARG A 333 1.78 16.50 9.40
C ARG A 333 1.00 17.64 10.05
N ARG A 334 1.69 18.67 10.54
CA ARG A 334 1.05 19.87 11.11
C ARG A 334 0.35 20.71 10.06
N LEU A 335 0.99 20.98 8.92
CA LEU A 335 0.43 21.80 7.84
C LEU A 335 -0.83 21.16 7.25
N LEU A 336 -0.79 19.85 7.04
CA LEU A 336 -1.91 19.05 6.55
C LEU A 336 -2.88 18.63 7.67
N ARG A 337 -2.64 19.05 8.93
CA ARG A 337 -3.50 18.77 10.09
C ARG A 337 -3.83 17.28 10.28
N LEU A 338 -2.87 16.41 9.98
CA LEU A 338 -3.04 14.95 10.08
C LEU A 338 -3.07 14.47 11.54
N ASN A 339 -2.54 15.25 12.48
CA ASN A 339 -2.54 14.92 13.90
C ASN A 339 -3.97 14.84 14.48
N ARG A 340 -4.10 14.14 15.61
CA ARG A 340 -5.32 14.00 16.42
C ARG A 340 -6.05 15.34 16.65
N GLY A 341 -7.36 15.29 16.74
CA GLY A 341 -8.22 16.41 17.16
C GLY A 341 -8.48 17.45 16.08
N TYR A 342 -7.96 17.24 14.87
CA TYR A 342 -8.19 18.10 13.73
C TYR A 342 -8.98 17.36 12.65
N TYR A 343 -10.29 17.37 12.76
CA TYR A 343 -11.18 16.80 11.76
C TYR A 343 -12.38 17.71 11.49
N ARG A 344 -12.77 17.76 10.22
CA ARG A 344 -14.04 18.30 9.75
C ARG A 344 -14.31 17.68 8.40
N TYR A 345 -15.35 16.89 8.27
CA TYR A 345 -15.72 16.29 6.99
C TYR A 345 -15.88 17.37 5.92
N ASN A 346 -15.29 17.13 4.75
CA ASN A 346 -15.46 17.99 3.58
C ASN A 346 -15.91 17.15 2.40
N LYS A 347 -17.22 17.22 2.11
CA LYS A 347 -17.88 16.53 0.99
C LYS A 347 -17.35 16.84 -0.41
N ASN A 348 -16.49 17.85 -0.56
CA ASN A 348 -15.87 18.21 -1.83
C ASN A 348 -14.49 17.56 -2.03
N ILE A 349 -13.95 16.89 -1.00
CA ILE A 349 -12.72 16.12 -1.09
C ILE A 349 -13.06 14.73 -1.55
N ASN A 350 -12.50 14.33 -2.70
CA ASN A 350 -12.60 12.98 -3.20
C ASN A 350 -11.54 12.10 -2.47
N PRO A 351 -11.94 11.08 -1.70
CA PRO A 351 -11.03 10.23 -0.93
C PRO A 351 -10.37 9.10 -1.75
N SER A 352 -10.68 8.94 -3.04
CA SER A 352 -10.11 7.86 -3.88
C SER A 352 -8.58 7.85 -3.82
N ILE A 353 -7.97 6.69 -4.04
CA ILE A 353 -6.51 6.58 -4.03
C ILE A 353 -5.88 7.21 -5.28
N TYR A 354 -4.85 8.04 -5.08
CA TYR A 354 -4.02 8.58 -6.14
C TYR A 354 -3.20 7.46 -6.79
N ASN A 355 -3.19 7.38 -8.12
CA ASN A 355 -2.45 6.36 -8.85
C ASN A 355 -0.94 6.37 -8.51
N SER A 356 -0.36 7.56 -8.38
CA SER A 356 1.05 7.73 -7.98
C SER A 356 1.33 7.35 -6.52
N PHE A 357 0.32 7.36 -5.64
CA PHE A 357 0.44 6.84 -4.29
C PHE A 357 0.56 5.31 -4.32
N ALA A 358 -0.42 4.62 -4.94
CA ALA A 358 -0.48 3.16 -5.01
C ALA A 358 0.67 2.54 -5.83
N THR A 359 1.09 3.22 -6.90
CA THR A 359 1.99 2.61 -7.89
C THR A 359 3.46 2.98 -7.66
N ALA A 360 3.75 4.04 -6.90
CA ALA A 360 5.12 4.49 -6.67
C ALA A 360 5.40 4.90 -5.22
N ALA A 361 4.73 5.95 -4.72
CA ALA A 361 5.17 6.60 -3.48
C ALA A 361 5.02 5.69 -2.24
N PHE A 362 3.88 5.02 -2.08
CA PHE A 362 3.65 4.16 -0.90
C PHE A 362 4.40 2.82 -0.97
N ARG A 363 5.02 2.51 -2.12
CA ARG A 363 5.91 1.36 -2.31
C ARG A 363 7.31 1.57 -1.73
N PHE A 364 7.59 2.72 -1.09
CA PHE A 364 8.86 2.95 -0.39
C PHE A 364 9.17 1.87 0.65
N GLY A 365 8.13 1.23 1.22
CA GLY A 365 8.24 0.14 2.18
C GLY A 365 9.03 -1.06 1.67
N HIS A 366 9.16 -1.23 0.35
CA HIS A 366 9.98 -2.29 -0.23
C HIS A 366 11.48 -2.15 0.07
N SER A 367 11.98 -0.93 0.34
CA SER A 367 13.36 -0.72 0.84
C SER A 367 13.54 -1.08 2.30
N LEU A 368 12.46 -1.29 3.06
CA LEU A 368 12.52 -1.63 4.48
C LEU A 368 12.61 -3.14 4.73
N ILE A 369 12.50 -3.96 3.67
CA ILE A 369 12.48 -5.42 3.75
C ILE A 369 13.88 -5.91 4.12
N PRO A 370 14.06 -6.63 5.25
CA PRO A 370 15.35 -7.14 5.67
C PRO A 370 15.78 -8.37 4.88
N ASP A 371 17.08 -8.66 4.89
CA ASP A 371 17.65 -9.91 4.35
C ASP A 371 17.12 -11.17 5.07
N PHE A 372 16.78 -11.05 6.36
CA PHE A 372 16.30 -12.16 7.18
C PHE A 372 15.44 -11.67 8.35
N LEU A 373 14.69 -12.61 8.94
CA LEU A 373 14.01 -12.42 10.23
C LEU A 373 14.52 -13.44 11.25
N VAL A 374 14.66 -13.04 12.51
CA VAL A 374 14.99 -13.98 13.60
C VAL A 374 13.70 -14.61 14.12
N ILE A 375 13.49 -15.89 13.80
CA ILE A 375 12.34 -16.68 14.23
C ILE A 375 12.84 -17.87 15.05
N LYS A 376 12.30 -18.07 16.26
CA LYS A 376 12.75 -19.14 17.19
C LYS A 376 14.27 -19.13 17.41
N LYS A 377 14.86 -17.93 17.52
CA LYS A 377 16.32 -17.69 17.67
C LYS A 377 17.18 -18.14 16.49
N LYS A 378 16.58 -18.38 15.31
CA LYS A 378 17.30 -18.70 14.07
C LYS A 378 17.04 -17.63 13.02
N GLU A 379 18.06 -17.29 12.26
CA GLU A 379 17.90 -16.42 11.09
C GLU A 379 17.23 -17.20 9.97
N VAL A 380 16.12 -16.66 9.46
CA VAL A 380 15.41 -17.20 8.31
C VAL A 380 15.47 -16.15 7.20
N LYS A 381 16.13 -16.51 6.10
CA LYS A 381 16.23 -15.66 4.91
C LYS A 381 14.85 -15.28 4.40
N THR A 382 14.70 -14.02 4.02
CA THR A 382 13.40 -13.46 3.62
C THR A 382 12.77 -14.17 2.45
N ARG A 383 13.55 -14.68 1.48
CA ARG A 383 13.02 -15.51 0.37
C ARG A 383 12.21 -16.72 0.82
N LYS A 384 12.52 -17.29 2.00
CA LYS A 384 11.82 -18.47 2.55
C LYS A 384 10.51 -18.11 3.27
N LEU A 385 10.31 -16.82 3.55
CA LEU A 385 9.15 -16.30 4.26
C LEU A 385 8.02 -15.94 3.30
N PHE A 386 8.34 -15.55 2.06
CA PHE A 386 7.33 -15.15 1.08
C PHE A 386 6.39 -16.30 0.73
N ASN A 387 5.08 -16.03 0.68
CA ASN A 387 4.02 -17.00 0.36
C ASN A 387 4.14 -18.33 1.12
N ASN A 388 4.51 -18.25 2.41
CA ASN A 388 4.72 -19.43 3.24
C ASN A 388 3.85 -19.39 4.51
N PRO A 389 2.59 -19.89 4.44
CA PRO A 389 1.66 -19.86 5.56
C PRO A 389 2.09 -20.78 6.73
N GLU A 390 3.03 -21.72 6.54
CA GLU A 390 3.49 -22.67 7.57
C GLU A 390 3.96 -21.96 8.86
N PHE A 391 4.57 -20.78 8.71
CA PHE A 391 5.06 -20.01 9.85
C PHE A 391 3.97 -19.60 10.84
N MET A 392 2.72 -19.46 10.39
CA MET A 392 1.60 -19.08 11.25
C MET A 392 1.10 -20.22 12.12
N PHE A 393 1.09 -21.44 11.59
CA PHE A 393 0.70 -22.63 12.35
C PHE A 393 1.68 -22.92 13.48
N ASN A 394 2.98 -22.87 13.18
CA ASN A 394 4.00 -23.42 14.06
C ASN A 394 4.78 -22.36 14.85
N SER A 395 4.75 -21.10 14.41
CA SER A 395 5.72 -20.09 14.84
C SER A 395 5.18 -18.66 14.99
N MET A 396 3.87 -18.41 14.89
CA MET A 396 3.30 -17.05 14.85
C MET A 396 3.81 -16.12 15.96
N LYS A 397 3.80 -16.55 17.23
CA LYS A 397 4.32 -15.74 18.34
C LYS A 397 5.81 -15.41 18.19
N SER A 398 6.60 -16.32 17.62
CA SER A 398 8.01 -16.08 17.34
C SER A 398 8.22 -15.14 16.14
N VAL A 399 7.35 -15.21 15.12
CA VAL A 399 7.33 -14.25 14.00
C VAL A 399 7.03 -12.85 14.53
N VAL A 400 5.97 -12.68 15.34
CA VAL A 400 5.61 -11.39 15.94
C VAL A 400 6.76 -10.81 16.76
N LYS A 401 7.42 -11.63 17.58
CA LYS A 401 8.63 -11.22 18.31
C LYS A 401 9.79 -10.85 17.39
N GLY A 402 9.97 -11.57 16.28
CA GLY A 402 10.95 -11.28 15.24
C GLY A 402 10.70 -9.90 14.64
N ILE A 403 9.49 -9.63 14.14
CA ILE A 403 9.19 -8.34 13.49
C ILE A 403 9.25 -7.14 14.46
N LEU A 404 9.01 -7.37 15.76
CA LEU A 404 9.19 -6.36 16.81
C LEU A 404 10.66 -6.15 17.20
N GLY A 405 11.50 -7.18 17.05
CA GLY A 405 12.88 -7.18 17.56
C GLY A 405 13.92 -6.87 16.50
N ASN A 406 13.71 -7.34 15.27
CA ASN A 406 14.61 -7.11 14.15
C ASN A 406 14.49 -5.66 13.65
N PRO A 407 15.62 -4.99 13.36
CA PRO A 407 15.59 -3.73 12.61
C PRO A 407 15.06 -3.99 11.20
N ALA A 408 14.28 -3.03 10.69
CA ALA A 408 14.03 -2.91 9.27
C ALA A 408 15.29 -2.37 8.58
N GLU A 409 15.38 -2.56 7.26
CA GLU A 409 16.38 -1.85 6.45
C GLU A 409 16.06 -0.35 6.43
N LEU A 410 17.08 0.47 6.20
CA LEU A 410 16.95 1.91 6.08
C LEU A 410 16.12 2.25 4.83
N ARG A 411 15.22 3.23 4.95
CA ARG A 411 14.60 3.81 3.75
C ARG A 411 15.64 4.58 2.97
N ASP A 412 16.12 3.99 1.88
CA ASP A 412 16.96 4.62 0.87
C ASP A 412 16.78 3.93 -0.50
N ARG A 413 17.75 4.08 -1.41
CA ARG A 413 17.69 3.47 -2.74
C ARG A 413 17.94 1.97 -2.75
N PHE A 414 18.56 1.39 -1.73
CA PHE A 414 18.98 0.00 -1.74
C PHE A 414 17.80 -0.91 -1.41
N VAL A 415 17.78 -2.10 -2.02
CA VAL A 415 16.76 -3.11 -1.76
C VAL A 415 17.44 -4.48 -1.70
N THR A 416 17.09 -5.28 -0.70
CA THR A 416 17.67 -6.61 -0.51
C THR A 416 17.54 -7.50 -1.76
N LYS A 417 18.57 -8.31 -2.02
CA LYS A 417 18.52 -9.35 -3.05
C LYS A 417 17.46 -10.40 -2.80
N GLU A 418 17.02 -10.56 -1.55
CA GLU A 418 15.88 -11.42 -1.23
C GLU A 418 14.59 -10.95 -1.95
N ALA A 419 14.48 -9.66 -2.29
CA ALA A 419 13.33 -9.08 -2.99
C ALA A 419 13.63 -8.67 -4.45
N THR A 420 14.89 -8.48 -4.85
CA THR A 420 15.24 -8.13 -6.24
C THR A 420 15.66 -9.32 -7.09
N ASP A 421 16.14 -10.41 -6.48
CA ASP A 421 16.57 -11.62 -7.21
C ASP A 421 15.73 -12.84 -6.82
N HIS A 422 15.22 -12.89 -5.57
CA HIS A 422 14.58 -14.07 -4.99
C HIS A 422 13.10 -13.86 -4.62
N LEU A 423 12.42 -12.85 -5.19
CA LEU A 423 11.01 -12.61 -4.88
C LEU A 423 10.16 -13.80 -5.36
N PHE A 424 9.37 -14.36 -4.44
CA PHE A 424 8.49 -15.52 -4.67
C PHE A 424 9.19 -16.70 -5.36
N GLU A 425 10.49 -16.86 -5.13
CA GLU A 425 11.33 -17.91 -5.72
C GLU A 425 10.70 -19.30 -5.51
N ASN A 426 10.41 -19.99 -6.61
CA ASN A 426 9.92 -21.36 -6.60
C ASN A 426 10.25 -22.06 -7.92
N GLU A 427 10.80 -23.27 -7.86
CA GLU A 427 11.03 -24.14 -9.04
C GLU A 427 11.68 -23.43 -10.25
N GLY A 428 12.69 -22.58 -9.98
CA GLY A 428 13.42 -21.86 -11.03
C GLY A 428 12.74 -20.57 -11.54
N VAL A 429 11.53 -20.25 -11.04
CA VAL A 429 10.86 -18.97 -11.28
C VAL A 429 11.17 -18.02 -10.13
N SER A 430 11.58 -16.80 -10.45
CA SER A 430 11.70 -15.71 -9.47
C SER A 430 11.50 -14.35 -10.14
N PHE A 431 11.36 -13.32 -9.33
CA PHE A 431 11.02 -11.97 -9.76
C PHE A 431 11.90 -10.92 -9.07
N ASP A 432 11.90 -9.72 -9.66
CA ASP A 432 12.52 -8.52 -9.12
C ASP A 432 11.44 -7.50 -8.75
N LEU A 433 11.23 -7.28 -7.45
CA LEU A 433 10.21 -6.37 -6.95
C LEU A 433 10.40 -4.93 -7.42
N VAL A 434 11.65 -4.47 -7.53
CA VAL A 434 11.97 -3.09 -7.96
C VAL A 434 11.72 -2.95 -9.45
N ALA A 435 12.15 -3.93 -10.25
CA ALA A 435 11.87 -3.95 -11.69
C ALA A 435 10.35 -3.95 -11.94
N MET A 436 9.58 -4.73 -11.18
CA MET A 436 8.12 -4.74 -11.26
C MET A 436 7.49 -3.41 -10.87
N ASN A 437 8.01 -2.70 -9.87
CA ASN A 437 7.52 -1.35 -9.49
C ASN A 437 7.71 -0.35 -10.63
N ILE A 438 8.90 -0.34 -11.24
CA ILE A 438 9.22 0.56 -12.35
C ILE A 438 8.35 0.21 -13.57
N GLN A 439 8.25 -1.07 -13.91
CA GLN A 439 7.41 -1.52 -15.02
C GLN A 439 5.92 -1.17 -14.80
N ARG A 440 5.41 -1.36 -13.58
CA ARG A 440 4.03 -0.97 -13.21
C ARG A 440 3.81 0.54 -13.28
N GLY A 441 4.80 1.34 -12.89
CA GLY A 441 4.75 2.80 -13.07
C GLY A 441 4.59 3.21 -14.54
N ARG A 442 5.31 2.54 -15.45
CA ARG A 442 5.19 2.76 -16.91
C ARG A 442 3.85 2.26 -17.46
N ASP A 443 3.39 1.09 -17.01
CA ASP A 443 2.07 0.51 -17.34
C ASP A 443 0.91 1.45 -16.97
N HIS A 444 0.98 2.06 -15.79
CA HIS A 444 -0.02 2.99 -15.27
C HIS A 444 0.10 4.41 -15.86
N GLY A 445 1.04 4.62 -16.79
CA GLY A 445 1.27 5.92 -17.41
C GLY A 445 1.63 6.98 -16.38
N LEU A 446 2.41 6.64 -15.34
CA LEU A 446 2.86 7.66 -14.39
C LEU A 446 3.78 8.67 -15.10
N PRO A 447 3.55 9.98 -14.91
CA PRO A 447 4.52 10.99 -15.32
C PRO A 447 5.89 10.78 -14.66
N PRO A 448 6.97 11.24 -15.31
CA PRO A 448 8.30 11.20 -14.74
C PRO A 448 8.44 12.01 -13.45
N TYR A 449 9.51 11.73 -12.71
CA TYR A 449 9.79 12.33 -11.40
C TYR A 449 9.74 13.86 -11.35
N ASN A 450 10.32 14.55 -12.33
CA ASN A 450 10.39 16.01 -12.31
C ASN A 450 9.01 16.68 -12.40
N ASP A 451 8.02 16.03 -13.02
CA ASP A 451 6.65 16.56 -13.07
C ASP A 451 6.00 16.55 -11.68
N PHE A 452 6.29 15.51 -10.87
CA PHE A 452 5.86 15.45 -9.47
C PHE A 452 6.64 16.40 -8.56
N ARG A 453 7.90 16.70 -8.88
CA ARG A 453 8.62 17.77 -8.15
C ARG A 453 7.93 19.11 -8.34
N GLU A 454 7.68 19.48 -9.58
CA GLU A 454 7.01 20.73 -9.93
C GLU A 454 5.62 20.83 -9.30
N LEU A 455 4.83 19.75 -9.38
CA LEU A 455 3.56 19.60 -8.68
C LEU A 455 3.65 19.91 -7.17
N CYS A 456 4.71 19.42 -6.53
CA CYS A 456 4.97 19.60 -5.10
C CYS A 456 5.65 20.94 -4.77
N GLY A 457 5.73 21.87 -5.73
CA GLY A 457 6.37 23.17 -5.57
C GLY A 457 7.90 23.08 -5.44
N LEU A 458 8.48 21.94 -5.82
CA LEU A 458 9.92 21.71 -5.83
C LEU A 458 10.49 22.09 -7.20
N PRO A 459 11.70 22.67 -7.27
CA PRO A 459 12.35 22.91 -8.55
C PRO A 459 12.62 21.58 -9.26
N ARG A 460 12.40 21.56 -10.58
CA ARG A 460 12.81 20.43 -11.44
C ARG A 460 14.32 20.21 -11.31
N VAL A 461 14.76 18.96 -11.34
CA VAL A 461 16.17 18.61 -11.35
C VAL A 461 16.68 18.71 -12.78
N THR A 462 17.67 19.57 -13.01
CA THR A 462 18.26 19.81 -14.35
C THR A 462 19.58 19.07 -14.57
N SER A 463 20.09 18.39 -13.55
CA SER A 463 21.35 17.64 -13.60
C SER A 463 21.27 16.39 -12.74
N PHE A 464 21.79 15.29 -13.28
CA PHE A 464 21.93 14.03 -12.55
C PHE A 464 22.79 14.17 -11.28
N TYR A 465 23.65 15.19 -11.19
CA TYR A 465 24.52 15.43 -10.04
C TYR A 465 23.89 16.35 -8.97
N SER A 466 22.60 16.65 -9.09
CA SER A 466 21.87 17.42 -8.08
C SER A 466 21.81 16.69 -6.74
N GLU A 467 21.94 17.44 -5.64
CA GLU A 467 21.77 16.92 -4.28
C GLU A 467 20.39 16.27 -4.05
N ALA A 468 19.38 16.67 -4.84
CA ALA A 468 18.05 16.08 -4.79
C ALA A 468 18.03 14.57 -5.08
N LEU A 469 19.00 14.05 -5.84
CA LEU A 469 19.13 12.62 -6.18
C LEU A 469 20.17 11.89 -5.31
N GLY A 470 20.70 12.58 -4.30
CA GLY A 470 21.72 12.06 -3.40
C GLY A 470 22.91 11.45 -4.14
N ARG A 471 23.39 10.30 -3.67
CA ARG A 471 24.52 9.59 -4.28
C ARG A 471 24.15 8.77 -5.53
N ASN A 472 22.85 8.65 -5.85
CA ASN A 472 22.40 7.81 -6.96
C ASN A 472 22.56 8.45 -8.34
N GLY A 473 22.79 9.77 -8.37
CA GLY A 473 22.91 10.56 -9.60
C GLY A 473 23.80 9.96 -10.70
N ARG A 474 24.97 9.43 -10.31
CA ARG A 474 25.90 8.77 -11.25
C ARG A 474 25.31 7.53 -11.92
N GLY A 475 24.65 6.67 -11.14
CA GLY A 475 23.97 5.48 -11.69
C GLY A 475 22.82 5.87 -12.62
N LEU A 476 22.04 6.88 -12.24
CA LEU A 476 20.96 7.39 -13.07
C LEU A 476 21.44 8.01 -14.38
N ARG A 477 22.57 8.73 -14.38
CA ARG A 477 23.19 9.27 -15.61
C ARG A 477 23.63 8.18 -16.58
N TRP A 478 24.07 7.04 -16.05
CA TRP A 478 24.45 5.90 -16.88
C TRP A 478 23.22 5.21 -17.49
N LEU A 479 22.10 5.20 -16.77
CA LEU A 479 20.85 4.53 -17.17
C LEU A 479 19.97 5.35 -18.12
N TYR A 480 19.77 6.63 -17.81
CA TYR A 480 18.83 7.51 -18.51
C TYR A 480 19.57 8.55 -19.33
N TYR A 481 19.11 8.75 -20.56
CA TYR A 481 19.63 9.80 -21.43
C TYR A 481 19.30 11.19 -20.90
N ASP A 482 18.02 11.40 -20.55
CA ASP A 482 17.49 12.65 -20.01
C ASP A 482 17.03 12.47 -18.55
N ILE A 483 17.30 13.49 -17.74
CA ILE A 483 16.88 13.56 -16.34
C ILE A 483 15.36 13.64 -16.21
N ASP A 484 14.68 14.19 -17.22
CA ASP A 484 13.23 14.33 -17.26
C ASP A 484 12.50 13.00 -17.57
N ASP A 485 13.21 11.90 -17.84
CA ASP A 485 12.59 10.59 -18.06
C ASP A 485 12.62 9.65 -16.86
N VAL A 486 13.36 10.01 -15.79
CA VAL A 486 13.59 9.11 -14.66
C VAL A 486 12.26 8.75 -13.99
N ASP A 487 12.03 7.44 -13.82
CA ASP A 487 10.79 6.91 -13.25
C ASP A 487 10.57 7.42 -11.82
N LEU A 488 9.32 7.74 -11.49
CA LEU A 488 8.95 8.35 -10.20
C LEU A 488 9.43 7.51 -9.00
N PHE A 489 9.27 6.19 -9.05
CA PHE A 489 9.73 5.28 -7.98
C PHE A 489 11.24 5.43 -7.76
N THR A 490 12.02 5.27 -8.84
CA THR A 490 13.48 5.28 -8.82
C THR A 490 14.05 6.58 -8.24
N ALA A 491 13.62 7.73 -8.76
CA ALA A 491 14.11 9.01 -8.29
C ALA A 491 13.58 9.39 -6.90
N GLY A 492 12.31 9.08 -6.59
CA GLY A 492 11.74 9.32 -5.26
C GLY A 492 12.47 8.57 -4.15
N MET A 493 12.88 7.33 -4.40
CA MET A 493 13.71 6.55 -3.48
C MET A 493 15.15 7.09 -3.34
N SER A 494 15.62 7.82 -4.36
CA SER A 494 16.95 8.45 -4.36
C SER A 494 17.00 9.75 -3.55
N GLU A 495 15.85 10.33 -3.20
CA GLU A 495 15.80 11.56 -2.41
C GLU A 495 16.28 11.32 -0.97
N PRO A 496 17.14 12.19 -0.41
CA PRO A 496 17.46 12.15 1.01
C PRO A 496 16.23 12.29 1.91
N ASN A 497 16.24 11.59 3.05
CA ASN A 497 15.16 11.62 4.03
C ASN A 497 15.07 13.01 4.67
N LEU A 498 13.84 13.48 4.87
CA LEU A 498 13.56 14.68 5.66
C LEU A 498 13.94 14.43 7.14
N PRO A 499 14.37 15.48 7.87
CA PRO A 499 14.77 15.34 9.27
C PRO A 499 13.69 14.69 10.14
N GLY A 500 14.05 13.63 10.85
CA GLY A 500 13.13 12.92 11.75
C GLY A 500 11.99 12.16 11.06
N ALA A 501 12.10 11.92 9.75
CA ALA A 501 11.13 11.18 8.96
C ALA A 501 11.82 10.10 8.13
N SER A 502 11.02 9.14 7.64
CA SER A 502 11.49 8.19 6.63
C SER A 502 11.32 8.74 5.21
N LEU A 503 10.46 9.74 4.97
CA LEU A 503 10.11 10.40 3.70
C LEU A 503 11.18 11.28 3.04
N GLY A 504 11.39 11.22 1.72
CA GLY A 504 11.98 12.31 0.92
C GLY A 504 10.93 13.37 0.57
N PRO A 505 11.30 14.57 0.10
CA PRO A 505 10.36 15.66 -0.18
C PRO A 505 9.18 15.29 -1.10
N THR A 506 9.43 14.63 -2.23
CA THR A 506 8.41 14.32 -3.24
C THR A 506 7.45 13.25 -2.74
N PHE A 507 7.95 12.16 -2.15
CA PHE A 507 7.08 11.13 -1.58
C PHE A 507 6.32 11.63 -0.36
N SER A 508 6.91 12.51 0.46
CA SER A 508 6.20 13.11 1.60
C SER A 508 5.04 14.01 1.13
N CYS A 509 5.19 14.68 0.00
CA CYS A 509 4.13 15.44 -0.65
C CYS A 509 2.98 14.53 -1.13
N ILE A 510 3.29 13.49 -1.91
CA ILE A 510 2.28 12.56 -2.44
C ILE A 510 1.54 11.82 -1.31
N ILE A 511 2.30 11.25 -0.37
CA ILE A 511 1.76 10.49 0.76
C ILE A 511 0.99 11.40 1.71
N GLY A 512 1.53 12.59 2.02
CA GLY A 512 0.86 13.56 2.88
C GLY A 512 -0.50 13.96 2.36
N TRP A 513 -0.60 14.31 1.07
CA TRP A 513 -1.88 14.68 0.45
C TRP A 513 -2.86 13.50 0.35
N GLN A 514 -2.39 12.28 0.09
CA GLN A 514 -3.26 11.10 0.15
C GLN A 514 -3.89 10.96 1.54
N PHE A 515 -3.09 10.95 2.61
CA PHE A 515 -3.62 10.82 3.97
C PHE A 515 -4.45 12.02 4.42
N HIS A 516 -4.20 13.21 3.88
CA HIS A 516 -5.11 14.34 4.08
C HIS A 516 -6.50 14.02 3.51
N ASP A 517 -6.57 13.55 2.26
CA ASP A 517 -7.84 13.30 1.59
C ASP A 517 -8.58 12.10 2.20
N LEU A 518 -7.84 11.06 2.63
CA LEU A 518 -8.40 9.93 3.36
C LEU A 518 -9.00 10.33 4.70
N LYS A 519 -8.41 11.33 5.38
CA LYS A 519 -8.95 11.84 6.64
C LYS A 519 -10.16 12.73 6.41
N TYR A 520 -10.04 13.75 5.55
CA TYR A 520 -11.05 14.81 5.43
C TYR A 520 -12.18 14.50 4.45
N GLY A 521 -11.97 13.57 3.51
CA GLY A 521 -12.97 13.06 2.59
C GLY A 521 -13.74 11.85 3.12
N ASP A 522 -13.47 11.40 4.34
CA ASP A 522 -14.15 10.27 4.98
C ASP A 522 -15.18 10.77 5.99
N SER A 523 -16.47 10.61 5.70
CA SER A 523 -17.56 11.02 6.60
C SER A 523 -17.67 10.15 7.86
N PHE A 524 -17.05 8.98 7.87
CA PHE A 524 -17.04 8.02 8.98
C PHE A 524 -15.71 8.01 9.74
N TRP A 525 -14.86 9.03 9.55
CA TRP A 525 -13.63 9.21 10.33
C TRP A 525 -13.92 9.11 11.83
N PHE A 526 -13.10 8.38 12.58
CA PHE A 526 -13.42 8.03 13.97
C PHE A 526 -13.56 9.23 14.93
N GLU A 527 -13.05 10.42 14.56
CA GLU A 527 -13.24 11.65 15.33
C GLU A 527 -14.43 12.50 14.86
N THR A 528 -15.33 11.94 14.04
CA THR A 528 -16.52 12.65 13.55
C THR A 528 -17.48 13.02 14.69
N ASP A 529 -18.03 14.23 14.62
CA ASP A 529 -19.00 14.80 15.55
C ASP A 529 -20.45 14.60 15.09
N ASP A 530 -20.67 13.90 13.96
CA ASP A 530 -22.00 13.53 13.50
C ASP A 530 -22.67 12.61 14.53
N PRO A 531 -23.80 13.02 15.14
CA PRO A 531 -24.44 12.29 16.22
C PRO A 531 -24.98 10.92 15.82
N SER A 532 -25.17 10.67 14.51
CA SER A 532 -25.69 9.38 14.02
C SER A 532 -24.61 8.30 13.88
N ARG A 533 -23.33 8.69 13.76
CA ARG A 533 -22.23 7.77 13.45
C ARG A 533 -20.98 7.99 14.30
N GLY A 534 -20.87 9.11 15.00
CA GLY A 534 -19.75 9.44 15.88
C GLY A 534 -19.67 8.50 17.08
N PHE A 535 -18.50 8.52 17.73
CA PHE A 535 -18.34 7.93 19.05
C PHE A 535 -18.70 8.96 20.12
N THR A 536 -19.21 8.51 21.26
CA THR A 536 -19.32 9.37 22.43
C THR A 536 -17.91 9.79 22.91
N LYS A 537 -17.83 10.82 23.76
CA LYS A 537 -16.54 11.27 24.30
C LYS A 537 -15.80 10.16 25.04
N GLU A 538 -16.52 9.38 25.85
CA GLU A 538 -15.98 8.26 26.61
C GLU A 538 -15.42 7.17 25.69
N GLN A 539 -16.20 6.77 24.69
CA GLN A 539 -15.79 5.80 23.66
C GLN A 539 -14.53 6.26 22.93
N LEU A 540 -14.52 7.52 22.50
CA LEU A 540 -13.39 8.12 21.79
C LEU A 540 -12.12 8.16 22.66
N ASP A 541 -12.26 8.51 23.94
CA ASP A 541 -11.14 8.54 24.88
C ASP A 541 -10.58 7.13 25.17
N ALA A 542 -11.42 6.10 25.20
CA ALA A 542 -10.98 4.70 25.30
C ALA A 542 -10.14 4.26 24.08
N ILE A 543 -10.59 4.60 22.87
CA ILE A 543 -9.86 4.32 21.61
C ILE A 543 -8.50 5.03 21.63
N ARG A 544 -8.47 6.32 21.99
CA ARG A 544 -7.24 7.14 22.00
C ARG A 544 -6.20 6.69 23.01
N GLN A 545 -6.63 6.11 24.13
CA GLN A 545 -5.71 5.60 25.17
C GLN A 545 -5.13 4.23 24.82
N THR A 546 -5.75 3.50 23.91
CA THR A 546 -5.31 2.19 23.46
C THR A 546 -4.13 2.34 22.49
N SER A 547 -3.04 1.61 22.74
CA SER A 547 -1.82 1.65 21.91
C SER A 547 -1.68 0.38 21.08
N PHE A 548 -1.01 0.47 19.92
CA PHE A 548 -0.76 -0.72 19.10
C PHE A 548 0.00 -1.81 19.88
N SER A 549 0.98 -1.40 20.68
CA SER A 549 1.70 -2.32 21.57
C SER A 549 0.80 -3.04 22.57
N GLN A 550 -0.25 -2.40 23.08
CA GLN A 550 -1.19 -3.07 23.98
C GLN A 550 -2.01 -4.14 23.24
N LEU A 551 -2.50 -3.85 22.03
CA LEU A 551 -3.23 -4.82 21.22
C LEU A 551 -2.36 -6.06 20.91
N LEU A 552 -1.09 -5.83 20.57
CA LEU A 552 -0.11 -6.90 20.35
C LEU A 552 0.14 -7.73 21.62
N CYS A 553 0.23 -7.09 22.79
CA CYS A 553 0.38 -7.78 24.06
C CYS A 553 -0.77 -8.74 24.32
N GLU A 554 -1.99 -8.25 24.17
CA GLU A 554 -3.22 -8.97 24.49
C GLU A 554 -3.41 -10.18 23.59
N GLN A 555 -3.34 -9.97 22.26
CA GLN A 555 -3.69 -11.00 21.29
C GLN A 555 -2.58 -12.03 21.02
N PHE A 556 -1.32 -11.72 21.35
CA PHE A 556 -0.18 -12.64 21.21
C PHE A 556 0.43 -13.09 22.55
N HIS A 557 -0.18 -12.71 23.68
CA HIS A 557 0.27 -13.03 25.03
C HIS A 557 1.75 -12.70 25.25
N ILE A 558 2.17 -11.50 24.84
CA ILE A 558 3.52 -10.98 25.07
C ILE A 558 3.57 -10.46 26.51
N GLY A 559 4.66 -10.71 27.24
CA GLY A 559 4.80 -10.24 28.63
C GLY A 559 5.40 -8.83 28.74
N TYR A 560 6.34 -8.51 27.84
CA TYR A 560 7.06 -7.24 27.79
C TYR A 560 7.21 -6.77 26.35
N ILE A 561 6.89 -5.52 26.08
CA ILE A 561 6.94 -4.92 24.75
C ILE A 561 7.45 -3.48 24.82
N GLN A 562 8.08 -2.99 23.76
CA GLN A 562 8.42 -1.57 23.65
C GLN A 562 7.14 -0.71 23.46
N PRO A 563 7.05 0.50 24.04
CA PRO A 563 5.89 1.38 23.87
C PRO A 563 5.58 1.74 22.42
N ASN A 564 6.61 2.02 21.60
CA ASN A 564 6.45 2.22 20.16
C ASN A 564 6.92 0.96 19.42
N PRO A 565 6.00 0.13 18.89
CA PRO A 565 6.35 -1.13 18.26
C PRO A 565 7.03 -0.94 16.89
N PHE A 566 6.93 0.25 16.29
CA PHE A 566 7.58 0.60 15.01
C PHE A 566 9.06 0.92 15.13
N ARG A 567 9.59 0.98 16.36
CA ARG A 567 11.01 1.16 16.63
C ARG A 567 11.57 -0.04 17.37
N ILE A 568 12.85 -0.33 17.14
CA ILE A 568 13.57 -1.32 17.94
C ILE A 568 13.73 -0.83 19.38
N VAL A 569 14.16 -1.73 20.26
CA VAL A 569 14.45 -1.39 21.66
C VAL A 569 15.67 -0.48 21.71
N THR A 570 15.48 0.72 22.26
CA THR A 570 16.54 1.70 22.49
C THR A 570 16.42 2.28 23.90
N ALA A 571 17.34 3.15 24.31
CA ALA A 571 17.25 3.83 25.60
C ALA A 571 15.92 4.62 25.78
N GLY A 572 15.39 5.21 24.71
CA GLY A 572 14.10 5.94 24.70
C GLY A 572 12.87 5.09 24.37
N ASN A 573 13.03 3.79 24.09
CA ASN A 573 11.94 2.88 23.72
C ASN A 573 12.14 1.50 24.39
N ARG A 574 12.42 1.51 25.70
CA ARG A 574 12.68 0.30 26.49
C ARG A 574 11.40 -0.52 26.63
N ARG A 575 11.53 -1.85 26.70
CA ARG A 575 10.39 -2.73 26.96
C ARG A 575 9.78 -2.44 28.34
N VAL A 576 8.46 -2.38 28.38
CA VAL A 576 7.66 -2.23 29.60
C VAL A 576 6.79 -3.48 29.80
N PRO A 577 6.39 -3.82 31.04
CA PRO A 577 5.43 -4.89 31.29
C PRO A 577 4.10 -4.59 30.57
N CYS A 578 3.53 -5.56 29.85
CA CYS A 578 2.27 -5.34 29.13
C CYS A 578 1.11 -4.89 30.04
N ARG A 579 1.13 -5.27 31.33
CA ARG A 579 0.15 -4.82 32.34
C ARG A 579 0.17 -3.32 32.63
N SER A 580 1.24 -2.60 32.28
CA SER A 580 1.32 -1.14 32.46
C SER A 580 0.71 -0.37 31.28
N LEU A 581 0.35 -1.05 30.19
CA LEU A 581 -0.31 -0.44 29.04
C LEU A 581 -1.82 -0.48 29.24
N LYS A 582 -2.49 0.63 28.92
CA LYS A 582 -3.94 0.75 29.05
C LYS A 582 -4.65 -0.14 28.03
N ARG A 583 -5.52 -1.02 28.53
CA ARG A 583 -6.40 -1.85 27.69
C ARG A 583 -7.54 -1.01 27.14
N LEU A 584 -8.14 -1.48 26.04
CA LEU A 584 -9.37 -0.91 25.54
C LEU A 584 -10.49 -1.08 26.58
N ASP A 585 -10.98 0.06 27.06
CA ASP A 585 -12.14 0.13 27.92
C ASP A 585 -13.42 0.15 27.07
N LEU A 586 -14.32 -0.79 27.32
CA LEU A 586 -15.56 -0.94 26.57
C LEU A 586 -16.79 -0.45 27.36
N HIS A 587 -16.62 0.08 28.58
CA HIS A 587 -17.75 0.52 29.41
C HIS A 587 -18.66 1.53 28.70
N GLY A 588 -18.09 2.46 27.93
CA GLY A 588 -18.86 3.42 27.14
C GLY A 588 -19.74 2.83 26.02
N TRP A 589 -19.71 1.51 25.78
CA TRP A 589 -20.60 0.79 24.85
C TRP A 589 -21.61 -0.12 25.55
N TYR A 590 -21.59 -0.22 26.88
CA TYR A 590 -22.54 -1.08 27.59
C TYR A 590 -23.86 -0.35 27.79
N LYS A 591 -24.98 -1.04 27.57
CA LYS A 591 -26.30 -0.54 28.00
C LYS A 591 -26.31 -0.49 29.53
N HIS A 592 -26.58 0.69 30.08
CA HIS A 592 -26.81 0.89 31.50
C HIS A 592 -28.28 0.77 31.85
#